data_AF-A0A4Y2QMF0-F1
#
_entry.id   AF-A0A4Y2QMF0-F1
#
_cell.length_a   1.000
_cell.length_b   1.000
_cell.length_c   1.000
_cell.angle_alpha   90.00
_cell.angle_beta   90.00
_cell.angle_gamma   90.00
#
_symmetry.space_group_name_H-M   'P 1'
#
loop_
_entity.id
_entity.type
_entity.pdbx_description
1 polymer ?
#
loop_
_entity_poly.entity_id
_entity_poly.type
_entity_poly.pdbx_seq_one_letter_code
_entity_poly.pdbx_strand_id
1 'polypeptide(L)'
;MQLYCHVQIIGTNNDEPFTEEEITSAVSKLPDGKSPGYDGIDNIVVKNIYKKFPFFFTAFFNKGLEMGIYPDPFKAGNITLFQRRLSAYRPIALLPTIAKRLEKLMTQRLAYFLECKNKISPYQFGFRESRSVDLALHTLLSCSDLSFTPERIRGSVPIPRTPRSRVNERCFG
;
A
#
# COMPACT_ATOMS: atom_id res chain seq x y z
N MET A 1 9.59 27.13 -19.00
CA MET A 1 8.92 28.09 -18.10
C MET A 1 8.36 27.30 -16.93
N GLN A 2 8.80 27.64 -15.71
CA GLN A 2 8.73 26.79 -14.53
C GLN A 2 7.31 26.37 -14.13
N LEU A 3 7.15 25.06 -13.89
CA LEU A 3 6.26 24.54 -12.85
C LEU A 3 7.06 23.53 -12.04
N TYR A 4 8.06 24.03 -11.30
CA TYR A 4 8.58 23.29 -10.16
C TYR A 4 7.41 23.21 -9.17
N CYS A 5 6.84 22.03 -9.06
CA CYS A 5 5.86 21.68 -8.05
C CYS A 5 6.47 22.07 -6.71
N HIS A 6 5.98 23.17 -6.12
CA HIS A 6 6.40 23.62 -4.81
C HIS A 6 5.73 22.71 -3.77
N VAL A 7 6.12 21.43 -3.77
CA VAL A 7 5.88 20.56 -2.62
C VAL A 7 6.87 21.03 -1.58
N GLN A 8 6.44 21.91 -0.68
CA GLN A 8 7.15 22.05 0.57
C GLN A 8 7.05 20.70 1.26
N ILE A 9 8.14 19.93 1.18
CA ILE A 9 8.33 18.75 2.02
C ILE A 9 8.40 19.31 3.43
N ILE A 10 7.31 19.17 4.17
CA ILE A 10 7.31 19.37 5.62
C ILE A 10 8.31 18.33 6.11
N GLY A 11 9.50 18.77 6.52
CA GLY A 11 10.54 17.89 7.03
C GLY A 11 9.97 17.10 8.21
N THR A 12 9.57 15.86 7.94
CA THR A 12 9.14 14.92 8.97
C THR A 12 10.38 14.21 9.45
N ASN A 13 10.72 14.37 10.73
CA ASN A 13 11.84 13.71 11.39
C ASN A 13 11.75 12.16 11.42
N ASN A 14 10.84 11.55 10.66
CA ASN A 14 10.42 10.15 10.73
C ASN A 14 10.63 9.36 9.42
N ASP A 15 11.17 9.98 8.37
CA ASP A 15 11.42 9.26 7.11
C ASP A 15 12.82 8.65 7.12
N GLU A 16 12.97 7.56 7.86
CA GLU A 16 14.20 6.76 7.89
C GLU A 16 14.51 6.21 6.49
N PRO A 17 15.79 6.02 6.10
CA PRO A 17 16.12 5.38 4.84
C PRO A 17 15.56 3.96 4.75
N PHE A 18 15.25 3.48 3.54
CA PHE A 18 14.92 2.07 3.30
C PHE A 18 16.11 1.18 3.60
N THR A 19 15.84 0.09 4.32
CA THR A 19 16.85 -0.96 4.55
C THR A 19 16.93 -1.88 3.34
N GLU A 20 18.08 -2.53 3.17
CA GLU A 20 18.26 -3.52 2.09
C GLU A 20 17.29 -4.70 2.24
N GLU A 21 16.89 -5.05 3.46
CA GLU A 21 15.93 -6.12 3.73
C GLU A 21 14.52 -5.76 3.24
N GLU A 22 14.06 -4.53 3.50
CA GLU A 22 12.78 -4.01 3.00
C GLU A 22 12.73 -4.08 1.48
N ILE A 23 13.79 -3.61 0.82
CA ILE A 23 13.90 -3.61 -0.64
C ILE A 23 13.99 -5.04 -1.18
N THR A 24 14.77 -5.90 -0.55
CA THR A 24 14.88 -7.32 -0.91
C THR A 24 13.52 -8.00 -0.85
N SER A 25 12.75 -7.77 0.21
CA SER A 25 11.39 -8.28 0.37
C SER A 25 10.45 -7.75 -0.73
N ALA A 26 10.56 -6.48 -1.10
CA ALA A 26 9.72 -5.87 -2.13
C ALA A 26 10.03 -6.35 -3.56
N VAL A 27 11.30 -6.63 -3.86
CA VAL A 27 11.77 -7.06 -5.19
C VAL A 27 11.65 -8.58 -5.37
N SER A 28 12.05 -9.37 -4.38
CA SER A 28 12.02 -10.84 -4.46
C SER A 28 10.60 -11.39 -4.64
N LYS A 29 9.60 -10.75 -4.02
CA LYS A 29 8.18 -11.13 -4.08
C LYS A 29 7.46 -10.68 -5.36
N LEU A 30 8.18 -10.15 -6.36
CA LEU A 30 7.58 -9.82 -7.64
C LEU A 30 7.04 -11.10 -8.32
N PRO A 31 5.77 -11.14 -8.76
CA PRO A 31 5.26 -12.29 -9.52
C PRO A 31 5.85 -12.30 -10.93
N ASP A 32 6.15 -13.49 -11.43
CA ASP A 32 6.61 -13.65 -12.82
C ASP A 32 5.45 -13.57 -13.81
N GLY A 33 5.73 -13.27 -15.08
CA GLY A 33 4.71 -13.20 -16.15
C GLY A 33 3.75 -12.00 -16.06
N LYS A 34 4.13 -10.92 -15.38
CA LYS A 34 3.39 -9.65 -15.42
C LYS A 34 3.87 -8.79 -16.59
N SER A 35 2.92 -8.07 -17.19
CA SER A 35 3.22 -7.12 -18.26
C SER A 35 4.14 -5.99 -17.78
N PRO A 36 5.15 -5.61 -18.59
CA PRO A 36 6.04 -4.52 -18.28
C PRO A 36 5.33 -3.17 -18.37
N GLY A 37 6.00 -2.11 -17.89
CA GLY A 37 5.55 -0.75 -18.14
C GLY A 37 5.85 -0.31 -19.57
N TYR A 38 5.75 1.00 -19.83
CA TYR A 38 6.14 1.58 -21.12
C TYR A 38 7.64 1.40 -21.43
N ASP A 39 8.45 1.14 -20.40
CA ASP A 39 9.89 0.91 -20.46
C ASP A 39 10.27 -0.47 -21.00
N GLY A 40 9.30 -1.40 -21.10
CA GLY A 40 9.55 -2.77 -21.55
C GLY A 40 10.34 -3.63 -20.54
N ILE A 41 10.52 -3.16 -19.30
CA ILE A 41 11.31 -3.87 -18.28
C ILE A 41 10.41 -4.79 -17.44
N ASP A 42 10.51 -6.08 -17.72
CA ASP A 42 9.79 -7.13 -17.01
C ASP A 42 10.30 -7.36 -15.58
N ASN A 43 9.44 -7.94 -14.75
CA ASN A 43 9.76 -8.32 -13.37
C ASN A 43 10.99 -9.23 -13.27
N ILE A 44 11.18 -10.14 -14.23
CA ILE A 44 12.32 -11.06 -14.27
C ILE A 44 13.63 -10.27 -14.47
N VAL A 45 13.60 -9.27 -15.36
CA VAL A 45 14.75 -8.39 -15.62
C VAL A 45 15.09 -7.60 -14.38
N VAL A 46 14.10 -6.99 -13.71
CA VAL A 46 14.31 -6.25 -12.46
C VAL A 46 14.92 -7.15 -11.37
N LYS A 47 14.41 -8.37 -11.18
CA LYS A 47 14.99 -9.34 -10.24
C LYS A 47 16.45 -9.65 -10.57
N ASN A 48 16.79 -9.81 -11.85
CA ASN A 48 18.15 -10.12 -12.29
C ASN A 48 19.10 -8.93 -12.10
N ILE A 49 18.65 -7.71 -12.38
CA ILE A 49 19.44 -6.50 -12.12
C ILE A 49 19.66 -6.35 -10.62
N TYR A 50 18.62 -6.55 -9.79
CA TYR A 50 18.73 -6.48 -8.34
C TYR A 50 19.72 -7.49 -7.77
N LYS A 51 19.71 -8.73 -8.27
CA LYS A 51 20.69 -9.76 -7.87
C LYS A 51 22.14 -9.36 -8.16
N LYS A 52 22.39 -8.61 -9.24
CA LYS A 52 23.73 -8.16 -9.61
C LYS A 52 24.14 -6.86 -8.92
N PHE A 53 23.18 -5.95 -8.71
CA PHE A 53 23.42 -4.60 -8.21
C PHE A 53 22.39 -4.23 -7.13
N PRO A 54 22.38 -4.89 -5.97
CA PRO A 54 21.39 -4.60 -4.91
C PRO A 54 21.55 -3.18 -4.37
N PHE A 55 22.79 -2.74 -4.18
CA PHE A 55 23.13 -1.40 -3.69
C PHE A 55 22.57 -0.28 -4.58
N PHE A 56 22.48 -0.50 -5.90
CA PHE A 56 21.92 0.50 -6.82
C PHE A 56 20.48 0.84 -6.46
N PHE A 57 19.64 -0.16 -6.17
CA PHE A 57 18.24 0.06 -5.81
C PHE A 57 18.12 0.76 -4.44
N THR A 58 18.94 0.35 -3.47
CA THR A 58 18.99 0.98 -2.14
C THR A 58 19.37 2.44 -2.23
N ALA A 59 20.49 2.74 -2.90
CA ALA A 59 20.95 4.11 -3.09
C ALA A 59 19.94 4.94 -3.87
N PHE A 60 19.35 4.39 -4.94
CA PHE A 60 18.39 5.10 -5.77
C PHE A 60 17.09 5.43 -5.03
N PHE A 61 16.49 4.47 -4.32
CA PHE A 61 15.26 4.70 -3.56
C PHE A 61 15.49 5.63 -2.36
N ASN A 62 16.61 5.48 -1.66
CA ASN A 62 16.95 6.35 -0.53
C ASN A 62 17.25 7.77 -0.99
N LYS A 63 17.92 7.95 -2.14
CA LYS A 63 18.13 9.29 -2.72
C LYS A 63 16.81 9.94 -3.08
N GLY A 64 15.86 9.19 -3.66
CA GLY A 64 14.51 9.67 -3.94
C GLY A 64 13.76 10.12 -2.68
N LEU A 65 13.88 9.34 -1.60
CA LEU A 65 13.29 9.68 -0.30
C LEU A 65 13.95 10.91 0.33
N GLU A 66 15.28 10.98 0.34
CA GLU A 66 16.05 12.12 0.87
C GLU A 66 15.69 13.43 0.16
N MET A 67 15.56 13.37 -1.17
CA MET A 67 15.16 14.54 -1.96
C MET A 67 13.64 14.80 -1.89
N GLY A 68 12.86 13.84 -1.41
CA GLY A 68 11.39 13.79 -1.49
C GLY A 68 10.86 13.98 -2.91
N ILE A 69 11.59 13.47 -3.90
CA ILE A 69 11.22 13.57 -5.32
C ILE A 69 10.80 12.18 -5.81
N TYR A 70 9.56 12.10 -6.31
CA TYR A 70 9.13 10.96 -7.13
C TYR A 70 9.47 11.23 -8.60
N PRO A 71 10.32 10.41 -9.25
CA PRO A 71 10.79 10.66 -10.61
C PRO A 71 9.65 10.82 -11.63
N ASP A 72 9.73 11.81 -12.51
CA ASP A 72 8.71 12.03 -13.55
C ASP A 72 8.52 10.83 -14.50
N PRO A 73 9.57 10.09 -14.91
CA PRO A 73 9.40 8.88 -15.71
C PRO A 73 8.56 7.81 -15.01
N PHE A 74 8.54 7.79 -13.67
CA PHE A 74 7.76 6.82 -12.91
C PHE A 74 6.27 7.18 -12.84
N LYS A 75 5.91 8.44 -13.15
CA LYS A 75 4.53 8.90 -13.22
C LYS A 75 3.88 8.55 -14.56
N ALA A 76 4.68 8.26 -15.59
CA ALA A 76 4.20 7.85 -16.89
C ALA A 76 3.86 6.35 -16.92
N GLY A 77 2.68 6.01 -17.42
CA GLY A 77 2.22 4.62 -17.55
C GLY A 77 1.45 4.40 -18.84
N ASN A 78 1.55 3.19 -19.39
CA ASN A 78 0.81 2.83 -20.60
C ASN A 78 -0.64 2.48 -20.24
N ILE A 79 -1.62 3.08 -20.91
CA ILE A 79 -3.04 2.83 -20.61
C ILE A 79 -3.52 1.65 -21.46
N THR A 80 -3.93 0.57 -20.78
CA THR A 80 -4.53 -0.61 -21.41
C THR A 80 -5.99 -0.74 -21.00
N LEU A 81 -6.89 -1.04 -21.94
CA LEU A 81 -8.31 -1.22 -21.66
C LEU A 81 -8.60 -2.67 -21.28
N PHE A 82 -9.21 -2.88 -20.11
CA PHE A 82 -9.69 -4.19 -19.66
C PHE A 82 -11.21 -4.28 -19.76
N GLN A 83 -11.72 -5.26 -20.50
CA GLN A 83 -13.15 -5.46 -20.72
C GLN A 83 -13.78 -6.20 -19.54
N ARG A 84 -14.86 -5.64 -18.98
CA ARG A 84 -15.73 -6.36 -18.05
C ARG A 84 -16.87 -7.06 -18.81
N ARG A 85 -17.51 -8.03 -18.14
CA ARG A 85 -18.57 -8.93 -18.65
C ARG A 85 -19.80 -8.26 -19.30
N LEU A 86 -19.94 -6.92 -19.25
CA LEU A 86 -21.11 -6.17 -19.74
C LEU A 86 -20.68 -4.93 -20.54
N SER A 87 -19.89 -5.10 -21.60
CA SER A 87 -19.47 -4.05 -22.55
C SER A 87 -18.76 -2.81 -21.97
N ALA A 88 -18.49 -2.80 -20.66
CA ALA A 88 -17.81 -1.70 -19.98
C ALA A 88 -16.30 -1.96 -19.93
N TYR A 89 -15.51 -1.00 -20.42
CA TYR A 89 -14.06 -1.01 -20.33
C TYR A 89 -13.60 -0.29 -19.06
N ARG A 90 -12.51 -0.78 -18.46
CA ARG A 90 -11.78 -0.10 -17.41
C ARG A 90 -10.36 0.19 -17.89
N PRO A 91 -9.95 1.46 -18.01
CA PRO A 91 -8.56 1.77 -18.27
C PRO A 91 -7.71 1.36 -17.07
N ILE A 92 -6.58 0.71 -17.34
CA ILE A 92 -5.57 0.31 -16.38
C ILE A 92 -4.25 0.92 -16.81
N ALA A 93 -3.60 1.68 -15.92
CA ALA A 93 -2.28 2.21 -16.17
C ALA A 93 -1.20 1.18 -15.79
N LEU A 94 -0.37 0.81 -16.75
CA LEU A 94 0.81 -0.02 -16.55
C LEU A 94 2.03 0.88 -16.31
N LEU A 95 2.34 1.09 -15.03
CA LEU A 95 3.54 1.81 -14.60
C LEU A 95 4.80 0.93 -14.75
N PRO A 96 5.99 1.56 -14.88
CA PRO A 96 7.28 0.88 -14.79
C PRO A 96 7.38 -0.03 -13.58
N THR A 97 8.06 -1.16 -13.73
CA THR A 97 8.19 -2.14 -12.65
C THR A 97 8.89 -1.55 -11.42
N ILE A 98 9.93 -0.75 -11.65
CA ILE A 98 10.70 -0.09 -10.60
C ILE A 98 9.84 0.96 -9.86
N ALA A 99 9.03 1.73 -10.59
CA ALA A 99 8.06 2.68 -10.02
C ALA A 99 7.09 1.97 -9.05
N LYS A 100 6.48 0.87 -9.50
CA LYS A 100 5.58 0.03 -8.69
C LYS A 100 6.26 -0.58 -7.46
N ARG A 101 7.60 -0.66 -7.41
CA ARG A 101 8.34 -1.10 -6.22
C ARG A 101 8.51 0.01 -5.21
N LEU A 102 8.89 1.20 -5.67
CA LEU A 102 8.98 2.38 -4.81
C LEU A 102 7.62 2.68 -4.18
N GLU A 103 6.53 2.65 -4.96
CA GLU A 103 5.17 2.84 -4.44
C GLU A 103 4.79 1.80 -3.38
N LYS A 104 5.17 0.53 -3.58
CA LYS A 104 4.87 -0.53 -2.62
C LYS A 104 5.59 -0.29 -1.29
N LEU A 105 6.86 0.10 -1.32
CA LEU A 105 7.64 0.43 -0.12
C LEU A 105 7.00 1.60 0.65
N MET A 106 6.68 2.68 -0.05
CA MET A 106 6.02 3.85 0.55
C MET A 106 4.65 3.50 1.14
N THR A 107 3.84 2.73 0.40
CA THR A 107 2.50 2.30 0.84
C THR A 107 2.58 1.42 2.08
N GLN A 108 3.58 0.53 2.18
CA GLN A 108 3.77 -0.32 3.35
C GLN A 108 4.09 0.51 4.60
N ARG A 109 4.99 1.48 4.49
CA ARG A 109 5.31 2.39 5.61
C ARG A 109 4.12 3.25 6.01
N LEU A 110 3.40 3.80 5.04
CA LEU A 110 2.20 4.59 5.31
C LEU A 110 1.10 3.74 5.98
N ALA A 111 0.85 2.54 5.49
CA ALA A 111 -0.13 1.63 6.07
C ALA A 111 0.25 1.28 7.52
N TYR A 112 1.51 0.93 7.77
CA TYR A 112 2.00 0.65 9.12
C TYR A 112 1.80 1.85 10.06
N PHE A 113 2.17 3.05 9.64
CA PHE A 113 1.98 4.26 10.43
C PHE A 113 0.51 4.50 10.79
N LEU A 114 -0.39 4.35 9.80
CA LEU A 114 -1.82 4.54 9.99
C LEU A 114 -2.44 3.51 10.95
N GLU A 115 -1.99 2.26 10.90
CA GLU A 115 -2.39 1.20 11.83
C GLU A 115 -1.88 1.45 13.24
N CYS A 116 -0.58 1.73 13.40
CA CYS A 116 0.04 1.98 14.71
C CYS A 116 -0.56 3.20 15.42
N LYS A 117 -0.95 4.24 14.67
CA LYS A 117 -1.62 5.43 15.23
C LYS A 117 -3.14 5.28 15.34
N ASN A 118 -3.68 4.10 15.01
CA ASN A 118 -5.11 3.79 15.00
C ASN A 118 -5.94 4.84 14.25
N LYS A 119 -5.43 5.29 13.10
CA LYS A 119 -6.05 6.33 12.25
C LYS A 119 -6.98 5.77 11.19
N ILE A 120 -7.06 4.44 11.07
CA ILE A 120 -7.98 3.75 10.16
C ILE A 120 -9.23 3.33 10.93
N SER A 121 -10.40 3.58 10.37
CA SER A 121 -11.67 3.17 10.96
C SER A 121 -11.72 1.65 11.20
N PRO A 122 -12.26 1.17 12.34
CA PRO A 122 -12.44 -0.26 12.57
C PRO A 122 -13.39 -0.92 11.57
N TYR A 123 -14.24 -0.13 10.89
CA TYR A 123 -15.18 -0.57 9.87
C TYR A 123 -14.64 -0.41 8.44
N GLN A 124 -13.37 -0.04 8.27
CA GLN A 124 -12.71 -0.06 6.97
C GLN A 124 -12.13 -1.45 6.71
N PHE A 125 -12.76 -2.19 5.79
CA PHE A 125 -12.37 -3.55 5.43
C PHE A 125 -11.60 -3.64 4.11
N GLY A 126 -11.79 -2.67 3.21
CA GLY A 126 -11.08 -2.61 1.93
C GLY A 126 -9.66 -2.07 2.09
N PHE A 127 -8.74 -2.60 1.28
CA PHE A 127 -7.33 -2.15 1.20
C PHE A 127 -6.57 -2.17 2.54
N ARG A 128 -7.00 -3.04 3.46
CA ARG A 128 -6.41 -3.20 4.78
C ARG A 128 -5.93 -4.64 4.96
N GLU A 129 -4.74 -4.81 5.52
CA GLU A 129 -4.20 -6.15 5.76
C GLU A 129 -5.09 -6.90 6.77
N SER A 130 -5.24 -8.21 6.55
CA SER A 130 -6.07 -9.09 7.40
C SER A 130 -7.56 -8.73 7.50
N ARG A 131 -8.09 -7.94 6.56
CA ARG A 131 -9.53 -7.68 6.41
C ARG A 131 -10.02 -8.17 5.04
N SER A 132 -11.18 -8.82 5.03
CA SER A 132 -11.82 -9.33 3.81
C SER A 132 -13.26 -8.84 3.70
N VAL A 133 -13.85 -9.04 2.52
CA VAL A 133 -15.27 -8.76 2.27
C VAL A 133 -16.15 -9.67 3.14
N ASP A 134 -15.73 -10.91 3.39
CA ASP A 134 -16.45 -11.85 4.26
C ASP A 134 -16.55 -11.32 5.69
N LEU A 135 -15.45 -10.77 6.21
CA LEU A 135 -15.44 -10.15 7.54
C LEU A 135 -16.34 -8.91 7.59
N ALA A 136 -16.41 -8.14 6.50
CA ALA A 136 -17.32 -7.01 6.39
C ALA A 136 -18.79 -7.48 6.43
N LEU A 137 -19.13 -8.53 5.66
CA LEU A 137 -20.46 -9.13 5.64
C LEU A 137 -20.86 -9.69 7.01
N HIS A 138 -19.97 -10.45 7.65
CA HIS A 138 -20.20 -10.95 9.01
C HIS A 138 -20.44 -9.83 10.01
N THR A 139 -19.65 -8.75 9.94
CA THR A 139 -19.83 -7.59 10.83
C THR A 139 -21.19 -6.94 10.60
N LEU A 140 -21.60 -6.78 9.33
CA LEU A 140 -22.91 -6.22 8.99
C LEU A 140 -24.07 -7.09 9.50
N LEU A 141 -24.04 -8.40 9.24
CA LEU A 141 -25.08 -9.34 9.68
C LEU A 141 -25.20 -9.39 11.21
N SER A 142 -24.07 -9.44 11.92
CA SER A 142 -24.07 -9.43 13.38
C SER A 142 -24.65 -8.13 13.96
N CYS A 143 -24.47 -7.00 13.26
CA CYS A 143 -25.03 -5.71 13.66
C CYS A 143 -26.55 -5.64 13.42
N SER A 144 -27.06 -6.29 12.37
CA SER A 144 -28.51 -6.37 12.11
C SER A 144 -29.24 -7.34 13.03
N ASP A 145 -28.60 -8.41 13.48
CA ASP A 145 -29.22 -9.36 14.41
C ASP A 145 -29.38 -8.74 15.82
N LEU A 146 -28.42 -7.91 16.24
CA LEU A 146 -28.50 -7.15 17.49
C LEU A 146 -29.63 -6.11 17.50
N SER A 147 -30.02 -5.56 16.35
CA SER A 147 -31.11 -4.58 16.26
C SER A 147 -32.50 -5.20 16.17
N PHE A 148 -32.60 -6.52 15.96
CA PHE A 148 -33.87 -7.24 15.87
C PHE A 148 -34.23 -8.06 17.12
N THR A 149 -33.37 -8.08 18.15
CA THR A 149 -33.74 -8.69 19.44
C THR A 149 -34.77 -7.83 20.17
N PRO A 150 -35.91 -8.39 20.64
CA PRO A 150 -37.00 -7.61 21.25
C PRO A 150 -36.70 -7.08 22.66
N GLU A 151 -35.46 -7.16 23.16
CA GLU A 151 -35.08 -6.72 24.50
C GLU A 151 -33.95 -5.68 24.50
N ARG A 152 -34.16 -4.47 23.96
CA ARG A 152 -33.44 -3.28 24.50
C ARG A 152 -33.98 -1.91 24.09
N ILE A 153 -35.17 -1.56 24.56
CA ILE A 153 -35.46 -0.16 24.94
C ILE A 153 -34.97 0.01 26.38
N ARG A 154 -33.68 0.30 26.56
CA ARG A 154 -33.04 1.03 27.69
C ARG A 154 -31.55 0.70 27.81
N GLY A 155 -30.74 1.74 27.79
CA GLY A 155 -29.41 1.76 28.42
C GLY A 155 -28.24 1.29 27.56
N SER A 156 -27.46 2.27 27.09
CA SER A 156 -26.02 2.24 26.76
C SER A 156 -25.50 1.00 26.05
N VAL A 157 -25.24 1.14 24.75
CA VAL A 157 -24.49 0.18 23.93
C VAL A 157 -23.14 -0.11 24.60
N PRO A 158 -22.85 -1.35 25.01
CA PRO A 158 -21.49 -1.71 25.38
C PRO A 158 -20.67 -1.70 24.11
N ILE A 159 -19.68 -0.83 24.03
CA ILE A 159 -18.66 -0.87 22.97
C ILE A 159 -18.05 -2.27 23.01
N PRO A 160 -18.11 -3.06 21.91
CA PRO A 160 -17.41 -4.33 21.87
C PRO A 160 -15.94 -4.04 22.13
N ARG A 161 -15.39 -4.56 23.23
CA ARG A 161 -13.94 -4.54 23.42
C ARG A 161 -13.38 -5.44 22.34
N THR A 162 -12.93 -4.84 21.25
CA THR A 162 -12.14 -5.54 20.24
C THR A 162 -11.02 -6.28 20.97
N PRO A 163 -10.70 -7.53 20.62
CA PRO A 163 -9.45 -8.12 21.05
C PRO A 163 -8.37 -7.11 20.69
N ARG A 164 -7.57 -6.65 21.67
CA ARG A 164 -6.31 -5.98 21.34
C ARG A 164 -5.62 -6.94 20.40
N SER A 165 -5.59 -6.63 19.11
CA SER A 165 -4.56 -7.18 18.24
C SER A 165 -3.27 -6.89 19.00
N ARG A 166 -2.56 -7.94 19.41
CA ARG A 166 -1.19 -7.79 19.86
C ARG A 166 -0.46 -7.17 18.68
N VAL A 167 -0.43 -5.85 18.63
CA VAL A 167 0.65 -5.12 17.98
C VAL A 167 1.84 -5.62 18.75
N ASN A 168 2.66 -6.45 18.12
CA ASN A 168 3.95 -6.82 18.67
C ASN A 168 4.60 -5.53 19.19
N GLU A 169 4.94 -5.52 20.47
CA GLU A 169 5.70 -4.45 21.15
C GLU A 169 7.15 -4.44 20.66
N ARG A 170 7.31 -4.38 19.34
CA ARG A 170 8.54 -4.03 18.65
C ARG A 170 8.18 -2.96 17.63
N CYS A 171 7.66 -1.85 18.16
CA CYS A 171 8.06 -0.56 17.63
C CYS A 171 9.57 -0.50 17.89
N PHE A 172 10.36 -0.50 16.82
CA PHE A 172 11.81 -0.62 16.81
C PHE A 172 12.49 -0.05 18.08
N GLY A 173 13.25 -0.92 18.74
CA GLY A 173 14.50 -0.59 19.42
C GLY A 173 15.61 -1.38 18.74
#